data_AF-A0A7S1D391-F1
#
_entry.id   AF-A0A7S1D391-F1
#
_cell.length_a   1.000
_cell.length_b   1.000
_cell.length_c   1.000
_cell.angle_alpha   90.00
_cell.angle_beta   90.00
_cell.angle_gamma   90.00
#
_symmetry.space_group_name_H-M   'P 1'
#
loop_
_entity.id
_entity.type
_entity.pdbx_description
1 polymer ?
#
loop_
_entity_poly.entity_id
_entity_poly.type
_entity_poly.pdbx_seq_one_letter_code
_entity_poly.pdbx_strand_id
1 'polypeptide(L)'
;MTFEDEPIMKDVENATPLPTQAPQPLQVDSRKPSTGVPSHAHPGPPAARSAQPPRGNAQGAQPPQSRSQRREKNKFYKDVDATGKWGNISRKEVYVVLAIVSVIVIAVIVGVVVLIVSSSEDSPAVTPRTSVPTISPTSGTRVPAALQLSAIRKAVQNNTFAGTNLALLPETVASYRPEASDPTAHPLLRAASWIMFVDPMNLDPSDPWFIPRYVLVMLYYSFEGQGWTNQTGWLTDTHSCTWF
;
A
#
# COMPACT_ATOMS: atom_id res chain seq x y z
N MET A 1 -65.26 4.65 -17.36
CA MET A 1 -63.79 4.57 -17.33
C MET A 1 -63.27 5.59 -18.32
N THR A 2 -63.06 6.80 -17.84
CA THR A 2 -62.51 7.94 -18.59
C THR A 2 -61.05 8.06 -18.18
N PHE A 3 -60.16 7.91 -19.16
CA PHE A 3 -58.73 8.16 -19.02
C PHE A 3 -58.54 9.68 -19.15
N GLU A 4 -58.06 10.32 -18.10
CA GLU A 4 -57.69 11.73 -18.13
C GLU A 4 -56.26 11.86 -18.68
N ASP A 5 -56.11 12.74 -19.66
CA ASP A 5 -54.86 13.19 -20.27
C ASP A 5 -53.97 13.91 -19.23
N GLU A 6 -52.72 13.47 -19.08
CA GLU A 6 -51.70 14.24 -18.35
C GLU A 6 -51.04 15.29 -19.26
N PRO A 7 -50.81 16.52 -18.76
CA PRO A 7 -50.18 17.58 -19.53
C PRO A 7 -48.65 17.43 -19.60
N ILE A 8 -48.15 17.49 -20.82
CA ILE A 8 -46.74 17.58 -21.20
C ILE A 8 -46.16 18.90 -20.66
N MET A 9 -45.32 18.83 -19.62
CA MET A 9 -44.43 19.93 -19.24
C MET A 9 -43.29 20.04 -20.25
N LYS A 10 -43.40 21.04 -21.13
CA LYS A 10 -42.26 21.63 -21.82
C LYS A 10 -41.94 22.92 -21.08
N ASP A 11 -40.90 22.94 -20.25
CA ASP A 11 -40.31 24.21 -19.84
C ASP A 11 -38.88 24.03 -19.29
N VAL A 12 -38.10 25.08 -19.52
CA VAL A 12 -36.79 25.40 -18.94
C VAL A 12 -35.56 24.88 -19.70
N GLU A 13 -35.43 25.38 -20.92
CA GLU A 13 -34.16 25.63 -21.60
C GLU A 13 -33.75 27.08 -21.30
N ASN A 14 -32.95 27.33 -20.25
CA ASN A 14 -32.11 28.54 -20.14
C ASN A 14 -31.11 28.40 -18.98
N ALA A 15 -30.01 27.68 -19.21
CA ALA A 15 -28.84 27.73 -18.34
C ALA A 15 -27.87 28.78 -18.88
N THR A 16 -27.84 29.94 -18.21
CA THR A 16 -26.83 30.99 -18.40
C THR A 16 -25.42 30.39 -18.21
N PRO A 17 -24.50 30.53 -19.17
CA PRO A 17 -23.13 30.03 -19.00
C PRO A 17 -22.43 30.79 -17.87
N LEU A 18 -21.85 30.05 -16.91
CA LEU A 18 -20.99 30.61 -15.88
C LEU A 18 -19.79 31.33 -16.54
N PRO A 19 -19.37 32.48 -16.00
CA PRO A 19 -18.18 33.16 -16.48
C PRO A 19 -16.95 32.29 -16.26
N THR A 20 -16.24 31.99 -17.35
CA THR A 20 -14.91 31.39 -17.36
C THR A 20 -13.96 32.30 -16.59
N GLN A 21 -13.66 31.93 -15.34
CA GLN A 21 -12.67 32.63 -14.53
C GLN A 21 -11.28 32.25 -15.04
N ALA A 22 -10.58 33.23 -15.61
CA ALA A 22 -9.19 33.07 -16.05
C ALA A 22 -8.30 32.61 -14.86
N PRO A 23 -7.32 31.74 -15.10
CA PRO A 23 -6.39 31.30 -14.06
C PRO A 23 -5.64 32.51 -13.51
N GLN A 24 -5.82 32.78 -12.22
CA GLN A 24 -5.02 33.80 -11.55
C GLN A 24 -3.56 33.34 -11.49
N PRO A 25 -2.60 34.23 -11.76
CA PRO A 25 -1.18 33.91 -11.64
C PRO A 25 -0.85 33.52 -10.20
N LEU A 26 -0.13 32.40 -10.05
CA LEU A 26 0.45 31.94 -8.79
C LEU A 26 1.25 33.09 -8.15
N GLN A 27 0.72 33.66 -7.07
CA GLN A 27 1.50 34.52 -6.21
C GLN A 27 2.44 33.64 -5.39
N VAL A 28 3.71 33.64 -5.79
CA VAL A 28 4.83 33.08 -5.04
C VAL A 28 5.03 33.96 -3.81
N ASP A 29 4.39 33.61 -2.69
CA ASP A 29 4.59 34.29 -1.41
C ASP A 29 6.02 33.97 -0.90
N SER A 30 6.94 34.89 -1.16
CA SER A 30 8.33 34.82 -0.72
C SER A 30 8.43 35.18 0.77
N ARG A 31 7.91 34.32 1.64
CA ARG A 31 8.17 34.43 3.08
C ARG A 31 9.45 33.68 3.46
N LYS A 32 10.48 34.51 3.62
CA LYS A 32 11.75 34.26 4.29
C LYS A 32 11.57 33.38 5.56
N PRO A 33 12.34 32.30 5.75
CA PRO A 33 12.27 31.50 6.96
C PRO A 33 12.83 32.31 8.15
N SER A 34 11.96 32.59 9.11
CA SER A 34 12.33 33.14 10.41
C SER A 34 12.99 32.04 11.25
N THR A 35 14.30 32.15 11.43
CA THR A 35 15.06 31.37 12.41
C THR A 35 14.71 31.84 13.82
N GLY A 36 13.61 31.33 14.36
CA GLY A 36 13.24 31.46 15.77
C GLY A 36 13.45 30.12 16.46
N VAL A 37 14.55 29.99 17.20
CA VAL A 37 14.81 28.88 18.13
C VAL A 37 13.93 29.09 19.37
N PRO A 38 12.98 28.21 19.69
CA PRO A 38 12.32 28.21 21.00
C PRO A 38 13.15 27.35 21.94
N SER A 39 13.96 28.03 22.77
CA SER A 39 14.47 27.47 24.01
C SER A 39 13.34 27.48 25.03
N HIS A 40 12.73 26.33 25.37
CA HIS A 40 11.95 26.22 26.60
C HIS A 40 11.84 24.78 27.12
N ALA A 41 12.49 24.59 28.27
CA ALA A 41 12.03 23.86 29.45
C ALA A 41 11.63 22.38 29.34
N HIS A 42 12.52 21.54 29.87
CA HIS A 42 12.21 20.22 30.40
C HIS A 42 11.04 20.29 31.42
N PRO A 43 9.92 19.56 31.21
CA PRO A 43 9.00 19.26 32.30
C PRO A 43 9.63 18.20 33.21
N GLY A 44 9.68 18.50 34.50
CA GLY A 44 10.16 17.60 35.54
C GLY A 44 9.33 16.32 35.68
N PRO A 45 9.87 15.29 36.35
CA PRO A 45 9.19 14.02 36.53
C PRO A 45 7.91 14.17 37.37
N PRO A 46 6.78 13.55 36.98
CA PRO A 46 5.57 13.57 37.78
C PRO A 46 5.77 12.83 39.10
N ALA A 47 5.31 13.47 40.17
CA ALA A 47 5.28 12.94 41.53
C ALA A 47 4.61 11.56 41.59
N ALA A 48 5.26 10.64 42.30
CA ALA A 48 4.75 9.32 42.63
C ALA A 48 3.41 9.45 43.38
N ARG A 49 2.31 9.09 42.71
CA ARG A 49 0.99 8.98 43.32
C ARG A 49 0.90 7.61 43.98
N SER A 50 0.91 7.59 45.31
CA SER A 50 0.64 6.42 46.14
C SER A 50 -0.70 5.79 45.76
N ALA A 51 -0.66 4.64 45.09
CA ALA A 51 -1.82 3.80 44.85
C ALA A 51 -2.05 2.92 46.09
N GLN A 52 -3.26 3.02 46.66
CA GLN A 52 -3.78 2.09 47.66
C GLN A 52 -3.92 0.68 47.06
N PRO A 53 -3.69 -0.38 47.85
CA PRO A 53 -3.90 -1.75 47.41
C PRO A 53 -5.41 -2.11 47.40
N PRO A 54 -5.95 -2.70 46.32
CA PRO A 54 -7.24 -3.35 46.37
C PRO A 54 -7.14 -4.67 47.15
N ARG A 55 -8.00 -4.79 48.17
CA ARG A 55 -8.26 -6.02 48.92
C ARG A 55 -9.05 -7.01 48.06
N GLY A 56 -8.57 -8.26 48.04
CA GLY A 56 -9.41 -9.46 48.06
C GLY A 56 -9.93 -9.97 46.71
N ASN A 57 -9.30 -11.01 46.17
CA ASN A 57 -9.81 -12.37 46.31
C ASN A 57 -8.80 -13.36 45.72
N ALA A 58 -8.16 -14.11 46.62
CA ALA A 58 -7.24 -15.18 46.29
C ALA A 58 -8.02 -16.43 45.90
N GLN A 59 -8.01 -16.77 44.62
CA GLN A 59 -8.31 -18.12 44.13
C GLN A 59 -7.21 -18.54 43.16
N GLY A 60 -6.29 -19.36 43.69
CA GLY A 60 -5.60 -20.43 42.95
C GLY A 60 -4.80 -20.05 41.71
N ALA A 61 -3.86 -19.11 41.79
CA ALA A 61 -2.84 -18.97 40.76
C ALA A 61 -1.74 -20.02 40.98
N GLN A 62 -1.65 -20.98 40.06
CA GLN A 62 -0.48 -21.84 39.91
C GLN A 62 0.77 -20.97 39.71
N PRO A 63 1.93 -21.32 40.30
CA PRO A 63 3.15 -20.54 40.14
C PRO A 63 3.51 -20.47 38.64
N PRO A 64 3.86 -19.29 38.12
CA PRO A 64 4.34 -19.17 36.75
C PRO A 64 5.63 -19.98 36.63
N GLN A 65 5.55 -21.13 35.98
CA GLN A 65 6.73 -21.87 35.56
C GLN A 65 7.50 -20.95 34.62
N SER A 66 8.59 -20.36 35.12
CA SER A 66 9.52 -19.59 34.32
C SER A 66 10.13 -20.51 33.26
N ARG A 67 9.49 -20.58 32.10
CA ARG A 67 10.07 -21.02 30.82
C ARG A 67 11.13 -20.00 30.39
N SER A 68 12.14 -19.79 31.23
CA SER A 68 13.48 -19.57 30.70
C SER A 68 13.95 -20.94 30.18
N GLN A 69 13.34 -21.36 29.07
CA GLN A 69 14.04 -22.25 28.16
C GLN A 69 15.20 -21.42 27.63
N ARG A 70 16.27 -21.42 28.44
CA ARG A 70 17.61 -21.04 28.10
C ARG A 70 17.91 -21.88 26.87
N ARG A 71 17.60 -21.33 25.68
CA ARG A 71 17.89 -21.94 24.40
C ARG A 71 19.34 -22.33 24.49
N GLU A 72 19.58 -23.63 24.65
CA GLU A 72 20.91 -24.17 24.82
C GLU A 72 21.62 -23.79 23.52
N LYS A 73 22.44 -22.74 23.59
CA LYS A 73 23.12 -22.20 22.41
C LYS A 73 23.84 -23.38 21.78
N ASN A 74 23.52 -23.64 20.52
CA ASN A 74 24.01 -24.78 19.76
C ASN A 74 25.52 -24.91 20.00
N LYS A 75 25.98 -26.07 20.46
CA LYS A 75 27.39 -26.27 20.92
C LYS A 75 28.41 -25.81 19.89
N PHE A 76 28.02 -25.82 18.61
CA PHE A 76 28.79 -25.36 17.47
C PHE A 76 29.24 -23.88 17.52
N TYR A 77 28.59 -23.02 18.32
CA TYR A 77 28.92 -21.60 18.40
C TYR A 77 29.72 -21.20 19.65
N LYS A 78 29.99 -22.13 20.57
CA LYS A 78 30.73 -21.79 21.81
C LYS A 78 32.16 -21.32 21.54
N ASP A 79 32.74 -21.80 20.45
CA ASP A 79 34.14 -21.56 20.12
C ASP A 79 34.34 -20.16 19.52
N VAL A 80 33.30 -19.61 18.89
CA VAL A 80 33.29 -18.29 18.25
C VAL A 80 33.39 -17.19 19.31
N ASP A 81 32.62 -17.31 20.40
CA ASP A 81 32.62 -16.32 21.48
C ASP A 81 33.94 -16.32 22.27
N ALA A 82 34.61 -17.48 22.38
CA ALA A 82 35.84 -17.62 23.18
C ALA A 82 37.12 -17.26 22.43
N THR A 83 37.20 -17.57 21.13
CA THR A 83 38.46 -17.43 20.37
C THR A 83 38.42 -16.34 19.32
N GLY A 84 37.24 -15.81 18.98
CA GLY A 84 37.05 -14.87 17.87
C GLY A 84 37.43 -15.45 16.50
N LYS A 85 37.75 -16.75 16.41
CA LYS A 85 38.15 -17.43 15.19
C LYS A 85 37.07 -18.43 14.79
N TRP A 86 36.53 -18.24 13.58
CA TRP A 86 35.55 -19.13 12.96
C TRP A 86 36.22 -20.43 12.49
N GLY A 87 36.49 -21.35 13.43
CA GLY A 87 37.05 -22.67 13.15
C GLY A 87 38.43 -22.64 12.47
N ASN A 88 39.09 -23.79 12.40
CA ASN A 88 40.26 -23.98 11.54
C ASN A 88 39.77 -24.37 10.15
N ILE A 89 39.24 -23.41 9.39
CA ILE A 89 38.93 -23.65 7.98
C ILE A 89 40.25 -23.93 7.26
N SER A 90 40.36 -25.12 6.69
CA SER A 90 41.55 -25.51 5.94
C SER A 90 41.66 -24.68 4.66
N ARG A 91 42.88 -24.32 4.24
CA ARG A 91 43.09 -23.58 2.97
C ARG A 91 42.40 -24.28 1.80
N LYS A 92 42.33 -25.62 1.82
CA LYS A 92 41.64 -26.42 0.80
C LYS A 92 40.13 -26.15 0.76
N GLU A 93 39.49 -25.99 1.92
CA GLU A 93 38.06 -25.69 2.02
C GLU A 93 37.75 -24.28 1.54
N VAL A 94 38.64 -23.31 1.81
CA VAL A 94 38.51 -21.94 1.26
C VAL A 94 38.49 -21.95 -0.27
N TYR A 95 39.39 -22.72 -0.90
CA TYR A 95 39.41 -22.82 -2.37
C TYR A 95 38.15 -23.49 -2.93
N VAL A 96 37.61 -24.51 -2.24
CA VAL A 96 36.35 -25.15 -2.64
C VAL A 96 35.18 -24.16 -2.57
N VAL A 97 35.08 -23.38 -1.48
CA VAL A 97 34.02 -22.37 -1.33
C VAL A 97 34.14 -21.28 -2.40
N LEU A 98 35.36 -20.79 -2.65
CA LEU A 98 35.61 -19.79 -3.71
C LEU A 98 35.23 -20.32 -5.10
N ALA A 99 35.51 -21.58 -5.39
CA ALA A 99 35.14 -22.21 -6.67
C ALA A 99 33.61 -22.35 -6.82
N ILE A 100 32.89 -22.70 -5.74
CA ILE A 100 31.42 -22.79 -5.78
C ILE A 100 30.82 -21.39 -6.01
N VAL A 101 31.30 -20.38 -5.28
CA VAL A 101 30.82 -19.01 -5.43
C VAL A 101 31.10 -18.47 -6.84
N SER A 102 32.27 -18.76 -7.42
CA SER A 102 32.58 -18.31 -8.79
C SER A 102 31.68 -18.97 -9.84
N VAL A 103 31.35 -20.26 -9.70
CA VAL A 103 30.42 -20.95 -10.60
C VAL A 103 29.02 -20.35 -10.54
N ILE A 104 28.53 -20.01 -9.34
CA ILE A 104 27.21 -19.37 -9.16
C ILE A 104 27.19 -17.99 -9.84
N VAL A 105 28.23 -17.18 -9.65
CA VAL A 105 28.33 -15.85 -10.28
C VAL A 105 28.35 -15.96 -11.81
N ILE A 106 29.10 -16.91 -12.36
CA ILE A 106 29.14 -17.16 -13.81
C ILE A 106 27.75 -17.57 -14.33
N ALA A 107 27.05 -18.46 -13.63
CA ALA A 107 25.70 -18.89 -14.03
C ALA A 107 24.69 -17.73 -14.05
N VAL A 108 24.75 -16.83 -13.07
CA VAL A 108 23.91 -15.62 -13.04
C VAL A 108 24.23 -14.69 -14.22
N ILE A 109 25.50 -14.45 -14.51
CA ILE A 109 25.92 -13.61 -15.65
C ILE A 109 25.41 -14.19 -16.96
N VAL A 110 25.57 -15.51 -17.18
CA VAL A 110 25.06 -16.18 -18.38
C VAL A 110 23.54 -16.07 -18.48
N GLY A 111 22.82 -16.27 -17.38
CA GLY A 111 21.36 -16.12 -17.34
C GLY A 111 20.88 -14.72 -17.74
N VAL A 112 21.54 -13.68 -17.23
CA VAL A 112 21.23 -12.28 -17.59
C VAL A 112 21.51 -11.99 -19.06
N VAL A 113 22.63 -12.46 -19.61
CA VAL A 113 22.98 -12.26 -21.02
C VAL A 113 21.95 -12.94 -21.95
N VAL A 114 21.54 -14.17 -21.64
CA VAL A 114 20.51 -14.89 -22.43
C VAL A 114 19.18 -14.13 -22.40
N LEU A 115 18.79 -13.57 -21.25
CA LEU A 115 17.54 -12.83 -21.10
C LEU A 115 17.54 -11.53 -21.92
N ILE A 116 18.67 -10.82 -21.97
CA ILE A 116 18.83 -9.59 -22.78
C ILE A 116 18.79 -9.91 -24.28
N VAL A 117 19.49 -10.96 -24.72
CA VAL A 117 19.58 -11.30 -26.16
C VAL A 117 18.25 -11.84 -26.70
N SER A 118 17.46 -12.54 -25.88
CA SER A 118 16.18 -13.13 -26.29
C SER A 118 15.04 -12.12 -26.48
N SER A 119 15.25 -10.83 -26.16
CA SER A 119 14.21 -9.80 -26.27
C SER A 119 14.10 -9.16 -27.66
N SER A 120 14.60 -9.81 -28.71
CA SER A 120 14.62 -9.29 -30.08
C SER A 120 13.87 -10.21 -31.06
N GLU A 121 12.58 -10.43 -30.80
CA GLU A 121 11.68 -11.01 -31.81
C GLU A 121 10.65 -9.98 -32.28
N ASP A 122 10.58 -9.91 -33.60
CA ASP A 122 9.88 -8.96 -34.43
C ASP A 122 8.38 -8.83 -34.12
N SER A 123 7.92 -7.58 -34.03
CA SER A 123 6.49 -7.27 -34.02
C SER A 123 5.82 -7.74 -35.32
N PRO A 124 4.89 -8.71 -35.30
CA PRO A 124 4.11 -9.02 -36.47
C PRO A 124 3.19 -7.82 -36.78
N ALA A 125 3.24 -7.38 -38.04
CA ALA A 125 2.39 -6.33 -38.57
C ALA A 125 0.92 -6.61 -38.25
N VAL A 126 0.31 -5.74 -37.44
CA VAL A 126 -1.09 -5.82 -37.05
C VAL A 126 -1.95 -5.44 -38.25
N THR A 127 -2.67 -6.42 -38.79
CA THR A 127 -3.76 -6.23 -39.75
C THR A 127 -4.81 -5.29 -39.15
N PRO A 128 -5.27 -4.24 -39.87
CA PRO A 128 -6.29 -3.33 -39.37
C PRO A 128 -7.61 -4.10 -39.19
N ARG A 129 -8.01 -4.35 -37.94
CA ARG A 129 -9.34 -4.86 -37.62
C ARG A 129 -10.34 -3.73 -37.71
N THR A 130 -11.33 -3.93 -38.59
CA THR A 130 -12.57 -3.15 -38.68
C THR A 130 -13.18 -2.98 -37.29
N SER A 131 -13.24 -1.72 -36.84
CA SER A 131 -13.84 -1.31 -35.58
C SER A 131 -15.34 -1.60 -35.58
N VAL A 132 -15.73 -2.66 -34.89
CA VAL A 132 -17.12 -2.91 -34.49
C VAL A 132 -17.56 -1.78 -33.55
N PRO A 133 -18.80 -1.25 -33.69
CA PRO A 133 -19.24 -0.08 -32.95
C PRO A 133 -19.12 -0.26 -31.44
N THR A 134 -18.49 0.75 -30.84
CA THR A 134 -18.36 1.03 -29.42
C THR A 134 -19.73 0.94 -28.73
N ILE A 135 -19.94 -0.15 -28.00
CA ILE A 135 -20.92 -0.21 -26.93
C ILE A 135 -20.53 0.87 -25.92
N SER A 136 -21.35 1.92 -25.81
CA SER A 136 -21.20 2.96 -24.79
C SER A 136 -21.06 2.29 -23.42
N PRO A 137 -20.12 2.72 -22.56
CA PRO A 137 -19.91 2.09 -21.28
C PRO A 137 -21.22 2.16 -20.49
N THR A 138 -21.77 0.98 -20.15
CA THR A 138 -22.82 0.86 -19.15
C THR A 138 -22.30 1.57 -17.91
N SER A 139 -22.81 2.77 -17.66
CA SER A 139 -22.45 3.59 -16.51
C SER A 139 -23.05 2.91 -15.28
N GLY A 140 -22.39 1.85 -14.82
CA GLY A 140 -22.67 1.25 -13.53
C GLY A 140 -22.58 2.35 -12.48
N THR A 141 -23.57 2.40 -11.58
CA THR A 141 -23.58 3.36 -10.48
C THR A 141 -22.29 3.23 -9.69
N ARG A 142 -21.40 4.21 -9.83
CA ARG A 142 -20.13 4.22 -9.09
C ARG A 142 -20.41 4.49 -7.63
N VAL A 143 -19.75 3.76 -6.74
CA VAL A 143 -19.86 4.03 -5.30
C VAL A 143 -19.22 5.39 -5.04
N PRO A 144 -19.84 6.26 -4.23
CA PRO A 144 -19.24 7.54 -3.90
C PRO A 144 -17.86 7.35 -3.23
N ALA A 145 -16.83 7.98 -3.76
CA ALA A 145 -15.46 7.90 -3.24
C ALA A 145 -15.37 8.31 -1.75
N ALA A 146 -16.24 9.21 -1.28
CA ALA A 146 -16.31 9.60 0.13
C ALA A 146 -16.70 8.43 1.04
N LEU A 147 -17.61 7.56 0.57
CA LEU A 147 -18.02 6.37 1.32
C LEU A 147 -16.86 5.37 1.41
N GLN A 148 -16.18 5.14 0.28
CA GLN A 148 -14.99 4.27 0.22
C GLN A 148 -13.86 4.79 1.12
N LEU A 149 -13.58 6.09 1.10
CA LEU A 149 -12.58 6.72 1.97
C LEU A 149 -12.92 6.50 3.45
N SER A 150 -14.19 6.71 3.82
CA SER A 150 -14.65 6.54 5.21
C SER A 150 -14.43 5.10 5.71
N ALA A 151 -14.66 4.12 4.84
CA ALA A 151 -14.46 2.71 5.16
C ALA A 151 -12.98 2.34 5.26
N ILE A 152 -12.13 2.83 4.35
CA ILE A 152 -10.67 2.64 4.42
C ILE A 152 -10.13 3.23 5.72
N ARG A 153 -10.48 4.49 6.05
CA ARG A 153 -10.03 5.15 7.29
C ARG A 153 -10.47 4.36 8.53
N LYS A 154 -11.73 3.92 8.57
CA LYS A 154 -12.26 3.10 9.67
C LYS A 154 -11.51 1.77 9.80
N ALA A 155 -11.21 1.09 8.69
CA ALA A 155 -10.45 -0.15 8.71
C ALA A 155 -9.01 0.04 9.21
N VAL A 156 -8.34 1.12 8.76
CA VAL A 156 -6.99 1.48 9.23
C VAL A 156 -7.01 1.84 10.72
N GLN A 157 -8.00 2.62 11.17
CA GLN A 157 -8.16 3.01 12.57
C GLN A 157 -8.41 1.81 13.49
N ASN A 158 -9.17 0.81 13.03
CA ASN A 158 -9.45 -0.40 13.80
C ASN A 158 -8.26 -1.37 13.88
N ASN A 159 -7.22 -1.16 13.06
CA ASN A 159 -6.03 -1.99 13.06
C ASN A 159 -4.96 -1.39 13.99
N THR A 160 -4.65 -2.11 15.07
CA THR A 160 -3.68 -1.69 16.10
C THR A 160 -2.28 -1.42 15.55
N PHE A 161 -1.88 -2.08 14.46
CA PHE A 161 -0.58 -1.89 13.82
C PHE A 161 -0.56 -0.74 12.81
N ALA A 162 -1.70 -0.42 12.21
CA ALA A 162 -1.81 0.61 11.19
C ALA A 162 -2.23 1.98 11.74
N GLY A 163 -2.52 2.09 13.05
CA GLY A 163 -3.00 3.33 13.66
C GLY A 163 -2.09 4.54 13.44
N THR A 164 -0.77 4.35 13.40
CA THR A 164 0.19 5.43 13.08
C THR A 164 0.06 5.94 11.65
N ASN A 165 -0.46 5.12 10.75
CA ASN A 165 -0.61 5.46 9.33
C ASN A 165 -1.92 6.22 9.04
N LEU A 166 -2.82 6.35 10.02
CA LEU A 166 -4.07 7.09 9.83
C LEU A 166 -3.80 8.57 9.50
N ALA A 167 -2.72 9.14 10.03
CA ALA A 167 -2.29 10.51 9.72
C ALA A 167 -1.82 10.70 8.27
N LEU A 168 -1.45 9.60 7.59
CA LEU A 168 -1.03 9.62 6.18
C LEU A 168 -2.24 9.64 5.24
N LEU A 169 -3.43 9.26 5.70
CA LEU A 169 -4.67 9.36 4.94
C LEU A 169 -5.27 10.74 5.14
N PRO A 170 -5.43 11.56 4.08
CA PRO A 170 -6.23 12.75 4.15
C PRO A 170 -7.68 12.47 4.57
N GLU A 171 -8.31 13.48 5.17
CA GLU A 171 -9.71 13.41 5.62
C GLU A 171 -10.71 13.57 4.47
N THR A 172 -10.29 14.17 3.36
CA THR A 172 -11.19 14.52 2.24
C THR A 172 -10.74 13.92 0.92
N VAL A 173 -11.70 13.51 0.10
CA VAL A 173 -11.50 12.87 -1.21
C VAL A 173 -10.72 13.77 -2.19
N ALA A 174 -10.91 15.09 -2.12
CA ALA A 174 -10.32 16.06 -3.04
C ALA A 174 -8.78 16.05 -3.05
N SER A 175 -8.16 15.61 -1.96
CA SER A 175 -6.71 15.57 -1.79
C SER A 175 -6.03 14.30 -2.33
N TYR A 176 -6.78 13.30 -2.80
CA TYR A 176 -6.23 12.03 -3.28
C TYR A 176 -5.93 11.99 -4.78
N ARG A 177 -6.32 13.02 -5.53
CA ARG A 177 -6.10 13.08 -6.99
C ARG A 177 -4.88 13.97 -7.25
N PRO A 178 -3.87 13.55 -8.04
CA PRO A 178 -3.75 12.35 -8.88
C PRO A 178 -2.79 11.26 -8.33
N GLU A 179 -2.85 10.96 -7.04
CA GLU A 179 -1.82 10.17 -6.35
C GLU A 179 -1.62 8.73 -6.91
N ALA A 180 -2.65 8.06 -7.42
CA ALA A 180 -2.51 6.68 -7.92
C ALA A 180 -1.44 6.52 -9.02
N SER A 181 -1.33 7.53 -9.89
CA SER A 181 -0.35 7.55 -11.00
C SER A 181 1.02 8.09 -10.60
N ASP A 182 1.17 8.70 -9.43
CA ASP A 182 2.45 9.22 -8.95
C ASP A 182 3.25 8.09 -8.29
N PRO A 183 4.37 7.62 -8.89
CA PRO A 183 5.17 6.56 -8.29
C PRO A 183 5.91 7.00 -7.02
N THR A 184 6.05 8.32 -6.79
CA THR A 184 6.74 8.88 -5.61
C THR A 184 5.82 9.01 -4.40
N ALA A 185 4.51 8.94 -4.61
CA ALA A 185 3.52 9.01 -3.55
C ALA A 185 3.58 7.79 -2.61
N HIS A 186 3.20 8.00 -1.35
CA HIS A 186 3.20 6.93 -0.37
C HIS A 186 2.28 5.77 -0.82
N PRO A 187 2.71 4.49 -0.77
CA PRO A 187 1.93 3.36 -1.29
C PRO A 187 0.49 3.27 -0.78
N LEU A 188 0.30 3.62 0.49
CA LEU A 188 -1.00 3.69 1.15
C LEU A 188 -1.95 4.71 0.50
N LEU A 189 -1.43 5.90 0.14
CA LEU A 189 -2.19 6.93 -0.58
C LEU A 189 -2.53 6.49 -2.00
N ARG A 190 -1.56 5.89 -2.70
CA ARG A 190 -1.73 5.36 -4.06
C ARG A 190 -2.82 4.30 -4.10
N ALA A 191 -2.82 3.39 -3.12
CA ALA A 191 -3.83 2.34 -3.01
C ALA A 191 -5.23 2.90 -2.74
N ALA A 192 -5.35 3.84 -1.81
CA ALA A 192 -6.63 4.49 -1.53
C ALA A 192 -7.16 5.25 -2.75
N SER A 193 -6.29 6.02 -3.42
CA SER A 193 -6.61 6.75 -4.66
C SER A 193 -7.06 5.79 -5.77
N TRP A 194 -6.37 4.66 -5.94
CA TRP A 194 -6.74 3.64 -6.93
C TRP A 194 -8.12 3.03 -6.62
N ILE A 195 -8.38 2.59 -5.38
CA ILE A 195 -9.68 2.04 -4.98
C ILE A 195 -10.82 3.03 -5.24
N MET A 196 -10.60 4.31 -4.96
CA MET A 196 -11.64 5.34 -5.09
C MET A 196 -11.93 5.78 -6.52
N PHE A 197 -10.90 5.90 -7.35
CA PHE A 197 -11.00 6.58 -8.64
C PHE A 197 -10.70 5.70 -9.85
N VAL A 198 -10.04 4.57 -9.66
CA VAL A 198 -9.58 3.72 -10.76
C VAL A 198 -10.18 2.31 -10.72
N ASP A 199 -10.42 1.74 -9.53
CA ASP A 199 -10.81 0.33 -9.38
C ASP A 199 -12.03 -0.01 -10.25
N PRO A 200 -11.85 -0.85 -11.28
CA PRO A 200 -12.92 -1.19 -12.19
C PRO A 200 -13.98 -2.10 -11.56
N MET A 201 -13.66 -2.83 -10.48
CA MET A 201 -14.67 -3.60 -9.74
C MET A 201 -15.60 -2.69 -8.93
N ASN A 202 -15.11 -1.52 -8.49
CA ASN A 202 -15.87 -0.54 -7.71
C ASN A 202 -16.73 -1.19 -6.60
N LEU A 203 -16.08 -2.04 -5.79
CA LEU A 203 -16.77 -2.80 -4.75
C LEU A 203 -17.44 -1.86 -3.74
N ASP A 204 -18.61 -2.27 -3.25
CA ASP A 204 -19.28 -1.59 -2.15
C ASP A 204 -18.46 -1.75 -0.85
N PRO A 205 -18.33 -0.72 0.00
CA PRO A 205 -17.60 -0.82 1.26
C PRO A 205 -18.14 -1.85 2.26
N SER A 206 -19.38 -2.30 2.10
CA SER A 206 -19.95 -3.42 2.85
C SER A 206 -19.54 -4.80 2.33
N ASP A 207 -18.96 -4.87 1.13
CA ASP A 207 -18.44 -6.10 0.55
C ASP A 207 -17.25 -6.62 1.38
N PRO A 208 -17.24 -7.90 1.80
CA PRO A 208 -16.15 -8.47 2.58
C PRO A 208 -14.78 -8.43 1.89
N TRP A 209 -14.74 -8.29 0.56
CA TRP A 209 -13.51 -8.22 -0.24
C TRP A 209 -12.98 -6.81 -0.45
N PHE A 210 -13.74 -5.77 -0.08
CA PHE A 210 -13.31 -4.38 -0.22
C PHE A 210 -11.98 -4.10 0.50
N ILE A 211 -11.88 -4.45 1.78
CA ILE A 211 -10.66 -4.23 2.58
C ILE A 211 -9.50 -5.15 2.15
N PRO A 212 -9.68 -6.47 1.95
CA PRO A 212 -8.62 -7.33 1.41
C PRO A 212 -8.05 -6.81 0.09
N ARG A 213 -8.91 -6.35 -0.84
CA ARG A 213 -8.48 -5.78 -2.12
C ARG A 213 -7.65 -4.51 -1.93
N TYR A 214 -8.10 -3.58 -1.08
CA TYR A 214 -7.31 -2.39 -0.72
C TYR A 214 -5.92 -2.75 -0.15
N VAL A 215 -5.84 -3.73 0.76
CA VAL A 215 -4.56 -4.17 1.34
C VAL A 215 -3.64 -4.78 0.29
N LEU A 216 -4.16 -5.57 -0.65
CA LEU A 216 -3.38 -6.13 -1.75
C LEU A 216 -2.87 -5.05 -2.70
N VAL A 217 -3.70 -4.07 -3.05
CA VAL A 217 -3.27 -2.92 -3.87
C VAL A 217 -2.18 -2.11 -3.16
N MET A 218 -2.29 -1.92 -1.84
CA MET A 218 -1.23 -1.28 -1.04
C MET A 218 0.07 -2.10 -1.07
N LEU A 219 -0.02 -3.43 -0.98
CA LEU A 219 1.13 -4.32 -1.10
C LEU A 219 1.78 -4.21 -2.48
N TYR A 220 0.96 -4.23 -3.53
CA TYR A 220 1.41 -4.06 -4.91
C TYR A 220 2.22 -2.76 -5.05
N TYR A 221 1.72 -1.61 -4.59
CA TYR A 221 2.47 -0.37 -4.68
C TYR A 221 3.68 -0.29 -3.75
N SER A 222 3.67 -0.98 -2.60
CA SER A 222 4.79 -0.95 -1.64
C SER A 222 6.01 -1.75 -2.11
N PHE A 223 5.78 -2.78 -2.92
CA PHE A 223 6.80 -3.70 -3.42
C PHE A 223 7.02 -3.57 -4.92
N GLU A 224 6.71 -2.39 -5.47
CA GLU A 224 6.90 -2.08 -6.89
C GLU A 224 6.33 -3.16 -7.81
N GLY A 225 5.06 -3.52 -7.58
CA GLY A 225 4.35 -4.61 -8.24
C GLY A 225 4.43 -4.63 -9.77
N GLN A 226 4.61 -3.46 -10.38
CA GLN A 226 4.85 -3.32 -11.82
C GLN A 226 6.09 -4.09 -12.33
N GLY A 227 7.04 -4.38 -11.44
CA GLY A 227 8.28 -5.09 -11.73
C GLY A 227 8.24 -6.58 -11.38
N TRP A 228 7.11 -7.12 -10.94
CA TRP A 228 7.00 -8.54 -10.60
C TRP A 228 7.03 -9.41 -11.86
N THR A 229 7.70 -10.57 -11.77
CA THR A 229 7.78 -11.56 -12.85
C THR A 229 6.40 -12.04 -13.28
N ASN A 230 5.46 -12.10 -12.33
CA ASN A 230 4.07 -12.41 -12.57
C ASN A 230 3.21 -11.35 -11.87
N GLN A 231 2.42 -10.65 -12.68
CA GLN A 231 1.52 -9.59 -12.24
C GLN A 231 0.17 -9.73 -12.93
N THR A 232 -0.23 -10.97 -13.21
CA THR A 232 -1.43 -11.24 -13.99
C THR A 232 -2.67 -10.90 -13.17
N GLY A 233 -3.55 -10.10 -13.76
CA GLY A 233 -4.83 -9.70 -13.13
C GLY A 233 -4.70 -8.60 -12.07
N TRP A 234 -3.49 -8.23 -11.63
CA TRP A 234 -3.31 -7.15 -10.66
C TRP A 234 -3.87 -5.83 -11.19
N LEU A 235 -4.62 -5.13 -10.33
CA LEU A 235 -5.27 -3.85 -10.67
C LEU A 235 -6.25 -3.91 -11.86
N THR A 236 -6.83 -5.09 -12.12
CA THR A 236 -7.87 -5.26 -13.15
C THR A 236 -9.26 -5.46 -12.53
N ASP A 237 -10.28 -5.69 -13.35
CA ASP A 237 -11.66 -6.00 -12.94
C ASP A 237 -11.87 -7.42 -12.42
N THR A 238 -10.80 -8.24 -12.37
CA THR A 238 -10.88 -9.59 -11.82
C THR A 238 -10.85 -9.57 -10.28
N HIS A 239 -11.47 -10.61 -9.70
CA HIS A 239 -11.42 -10.86 -8.26
C HIS A 239 -9.97 -11.04 -7.78
N SER A 240 -9.66 -10.57 -6.58
CA SER A 240 -8.29 -10.62 -6.05
C SER A 240 -7.73 -12.04 -5.86
N CYS A 241 -8.61 -13.05 -5.77
CA CYS A 241 -8.22 -14.46 -5.72
C CYS A 241 -7.57 -14.98 -7.01
N THR A 242 -7.72 -14.27 -8.13
CA THR A 242 -7.12 -14.67 -9.41
C THR A 242 -5.89 -13.83 -9.75
N TRP A 243 -5.35 -13.08 -8.77
CA TRP A 243 -4.12 -12.31 -8.92
C TRP A 243 -2.92 -13.19 -8.58
N PHE A 244 -1.95 -13.27 -9.48
CA PHE A 244 -0.77 -14.12 -9.34
C PHE A 244 0.48 -13.54 -10.02
#